data_AF-A0A1H3XJW5-F1
#
_entry.id   AF-A0A1H3XJW5-F1
#
_cell.length_a   1.000
_cell.length_b   1.000
_cell.length_c   1.000
_cell.angle_alpha   90.00
_cell.angle_beta   90.00
_cell.angle_gamma   90.00
#
_symmetry.space_group_name_H-M   'P 1'
#
loop_
_entity.id
_entity.type
_entity.pdbx_description
1 polymer ?
#
loop_
_entity_poly.entity_id
_entity_poly.type
_entity_poly.pdbx_seq_one_letter_code
_entity_poly.pdbx_strand_id
1 'polypeptide(L)'
;MRHAGKLILALLALTTALVWQMEDLGSGRQWLATLVLLAYALLLWRAKVRRQRQQPAVSGEADYLIAYATETGTARQLAQQMRKRLGKQGCTAALTELNRLADQSLPAKALLLVASTTGQGDAPRTGDRWPTNDDLKRYVDLPFAVLALGDRSYPQFCAFGLSVAGQLQQAGAKPLFAPVQVSQADPAMVNYWYQCLQKAADIPV
;
A
#
# COMPACT_ATOMS: atom_id res chain seq x y z
N MET A 1 -16.90 6.72 0.79
CA MET A 1 -16.84 5.39 1.44
C MET A 1 -17.90 5.17 2.53
N ARG A 2 -18.42 6.20 3.22
CA ARG A 2 -19.50 6.06 4.23
C ARG A 2 -20.86 5.63 3.66
N HIS A 3 -21.18 5.99 2.41
CA HIS A 3 -22.46 5.60 1.78
C HIS A 3 -22.52 4.12 1.38
N ALA A 4 -21.39 3.52 1.00
CA ALA A 4 -21.33 2.10 0.64
C ALA A 4 -21.62 1.19 1.84
N GLY A 5 -21.13 1.54 3.04
CA GLY A 5 -21.41 0.79 4.27
C GLY A 5 -22.89 0.87 4.70
N LYS A 6 -23.53 2.03 4.53
CA LYS A 6 -24.96 2.21 4.83
C LYS A 6 -25.87 1.46 3.83
N LEU A 7 -25.50 1.43 2.55
CA LEU A 7 -26.20 0.65 1.53
C LEU A 7 -26.11 -0.85 1.80
N ILE A 8 -24.95 -1.33 2.26
CA ILE A 8 -24.75 -2.75 2.62
C ILE A 8 -25.59 -3.11 3.86
N LEU A 9 -25.58 -2.28 4.90
CA LEU A 9 -26.44 -2.52 6.08
C LEU A 9 -27.93 -2.47 5.72
N ALA A 10 -28.34 -1.58 4.82
CA ALA A 10 -29.74 -1.48 4.37
C ALA A 10 -30.16 -2.71 3.56
N LEU A 11 -29.30 -3.22 2.67
CA LEU A 11 -29.56 -4.46 1.92
C LEU A 11 -29.58 -5.70 2.84
N LEU A 12 -28.73 -5.74 3.86
CA LEU A 12 -28.73 -6.81 4.86
C LEU A 12 -30.01 -6.78 5.70
N ALA A 13 -30.42 -5.60 6.17
CA ALA A 13 -31.66 -5.42 6.92
C ALA A 13 -32.90 -5.76 6.06
N LEU A 14 -32.90 -5.34 4.79
CA LEU A 14 -33.98 -5.62 3.85
C LEU A 14 -34.10 -7.11 3.54
N THR A 15 -32.97 -7.80 3.34
CA THR A 15 -32.98 -9.26 3.10
C THR A 15 -33.42 -10.02 4.35
N THR A 16 -33.00 -9.61 5.55
CA THR A 16 -33.51 -10.22 6.79
C THR A 16 -35.01 -9.96 7.01
N ALA A 17 -35.50 -8.77 6.65
CA ALA A 17 -36.93 -8.44 6.75
C ALA A 17 -37.78 -9.20 5.72
N LEU A 18 -37.29 -9.34 4.48
CA LEU A 18 -37.98 -10.14 3.44
C LEU A 18 -38.03 -11.63 3.79
N VAL A 19 -37.02 -12.14 4.49
CA VAL A 19 -36.98 -13.53 4.98
C VAL A 19 -37.98 -13.74 6.11
N TRP A 20 -38.28 -12.71 6.90
CA TRP A 20 -39.29 -12.76 7.97
C TRP A 20 -40.72 -12.63 7.45
N GLN A 21 -40.94 -11.96 6.31
CA GLN A 21 -42.27 -11.71 5.75
C GLN A 21 -42.80 -12.83 4.82
N MET A 22 -41.99 -13.86 4.54
CA MET A 22 -42.44 -15.06 3.83
C MET A 22 -42.72 -16.20 4.83
N GLU A 23 -43.95 -16.26 5.34
CA GLU A 23 -44.35 -17.26 6.35
C GLU A 23 -44.58 -18.69 5.81
N ASP A 24 -44.36 -18.99 4.52
CA ASP A 24 -44.88 -20.25 3.95
C ASP A 24 -43.85 -21.21 3.31
N LEU A 25 -42.54 -21.08 3.59
CA LEU A 25 -41.54 -21.90 2.88
C LEU A 25 -40.41 -22.44 3.81
N GLY A 26 -40.73 -23.52 4.55
CA GLY A 26 -39.90 -24.65 5.01
C GLY A 26 -38.50 -24.44 5.64
N SER A 27 -38.20 -25.20 6.70
CA SER A 27 -36.93 -25.18 7.47
C SER A 27 -35.65 -25.35 6.62
N GLY A 28 -35.73 -25.91 5.40
CA GLY A 28 -34.58 -26.12 4.52
C GLY A 28 -33.93 -24.84 3.96
N ARG A 29 -34.65 -23.72 3.86
CA ARG A 29 -34.10 -22.48 3.26
C ARG A 29 -33.20 -21.67 4.20
N GLN A 30 -33.40 -21.75 5.51
CA GLN A 30 -32.53 -21.10 6.50
C GLN A 30 -31.13 -21.73 6.53
N TRP A 31 -31.07 -23.05 6.34
CA TRP A 31 -29.80 -23.78 6.17
C TRP A 31 -29.09 -23.42 4.87
N LEU A 32 -29.83 -23.21 3.77
CA LEU A 32 -29.23 -22.75 2.51
C LEU A 32 -28.65 -21.33 2.62
N ALA A 33 -29.38 -20.39 3.24
CA ALA A 33 -28.91 -19.02 3.41
C ALA A 33 -27.67 -18.93 4.31
N THR A 34 -27.63 -19.69 5.41
CA THR A 34 -26.45 -19.77 6.29
C THR A 34 -25.25 -20.41 5.58
N LEU A 35 -25.46 -21.47 4.79
CA LEU A 35 -24.40 -22.06 3.97
C LEU A 35 -23.84 -21.08 2.93
N VAL A 36 -24.70 -20.31 2.26
CA VAL A 36 -24.26 -19.28 1.30
C VAL A 36 -23.46 -18.18 1.97
N LEU A 37 -23.90 -17.67 3.13
CA LEU A 37 -23.19 -16.65 3.90
C LEU A 37 -21.84 -17.16 4.41
N LEU A 38 -21.77 -18.40 4.91
CA LEU A 38 -20.51 -19.04 5.33
C LEU A 38 -19.57 -19.25 4.15
N ALA A 39 -20.07 -19.70 2.99
CA ALA A 39 -19.28 -19.86 1.78
C ALA A 39 -18.73 -18.51 1.28
N TYR A 40 -19.55 -17.45 1.31
CA TYR A 40 -19.14 -16.10 0.95
C TYR A 40 -18.10 -15.53 1.93
N ALA A 41 -18.31 -15.69 3.24
CA ALA A 41 -17.33 -15.32 4.26
C ALA A 41 -16.00 -16.07 4.08
N LEU A 42 -16.05 -17.37 3.75
CA LEU A 42 -14.88 -18.18 3.45
C LEU A 42 -14.17 -17.70 2.17
N LEU A 43 -14.89 -17.29 1.13
CA LEU A 43 -14.32 -16.71 -0.09
C LEU A 43 -13.61 -15.38 0.20
N LEU A 44 -14.22 -14.50 0.99
CA LEU A 44 -13.59 -13.24 1.42
C LEU A 44 -12.38 -13.48 2.32
N TRP A 45 -12.47 -14.44 3.25
CA TRP A 45 -11.35 -14.85 4.09
C TRP A 45 -10.23 -15.44 3.24
N ARG A 46 -10.52 -16.33 2.29
CA ARG A 46 -9.56 -16.87 1.33
C ARG A 46 -8.95 -15.76 0.47
N ALA A 47 -9.72 -14.77 0.02
CA ALA A 47 -9.20 -13.64 -0.74
C ALA A 47 -8.29 -12.75 0.12
N LYS A 48 -8.64 -12.50 1.39
CA LYS A 48 -7.82 -11.75 2.35
C LYS A 48 -6.54 -12.48 2.70
N VAL A 49 -6.62 -13.78 2.99
CA VAL A 49 -5.49 -14.66 3.28
C VAL A 49 -4.61 -14.84 2.05
N ARG A 50 -5.18 -14.93 0.84
CA ARG A 50 -4.40 -14.92 -0.42
C ARG A 50 -3.69 -13.60 -0.62
N ARG A 51 -4.32 -12.45 -0.34
CA ARG A 51 -3.64 -11.14 -0.41
C ARG A 51 -2.49 -11.04 0.60
N GLN A 52 -2.66 -11.58 1.80
CA GLN A 52 -1.57 -11.68 2.79
C GLN A 52 -0.48 -12.66 2.37
N ARG A 53 -0.83 -13.83 1.80
CA ARG A 53 0.11 -14.84 1.31
C ARG A 53 0.78 -14.49 -0.03
N GLN A 54 0.23 -13.55 -0.79
CA GLN A 54 0.82 -13.01 -2.03
C GLN A 54 1.92 -11.98 -1.76
N GLN A 55 2.16 -11.60 -0.50
CA GLN A 55 3.48 -11.17 -0.08
C GLN A 55 4.35 -12.44 -0.04
N PRO A 56 5.26 -12.64 -1.00
CA PRO A 56 6.19 -13.75 -0.88
C PRO A 56 6.95 -13.52 0.41
N ALA A 57 6.93 -14.52 1.30
CA ALA A 57 7.93 -14.60 2.35
C ALA A 57 9.25 -14.84 1.64
N VAL A 58 9.97 -13.76 1.31
CA VAL A 58 11.31 -13.86 0.76
C VAL A 58 12.13 -14.51 1.87
N SER A 59 12.47 -15.77 1.67
CA SER A 59 13.33 -16.53 2.58
C SER A 59 14.76 -16.11 2.22
N GLY A 60 15.17 -14.96 2.77
CA GLY A 60 16.40 -14.22 2.43
C GLY A 60 16.17 -12.71 2.38
N GLU A 61 17.23 -11.91 2.45
CA GLU A 61 17.14 -10.45 2.22
C GLU A 61 16.77 -10.21 0.75
N ALA A 62 15.62 -9.57 0.50
CA ALA A 62 15.25 -9.14 -0.85
C ALA A 62 16.21 -8.05 -1.33
N ASP A 63 16.50 -7.98 -2.63
CA ASP A 63 17.31 -6.91 -3.22
C ASP A 63 16.69 -5.54 -2.88
N TYR A 64 15.36 -5.45 -3.01
CA TYR A 64 14.62 -4.21 -2.78
C TYR A 64 13.47 -4.43 -1.81
N LEU A 65 13.24 -3.44 -0.96
CA LEU A 65 12.02 -3.33 -0.17
C LEU A 65 11.19 -2.17 -0.70
N ILE A 66 9.97 -2.45 -1.15
CA ILE A 66 9.04 -1.43 -1.62
C ILE A 66 8.00 -1.18 -0.53
N ALA A 67 7.97 0.03 0.01
CA ALA A 67 6.99 0.45 1.01
C ALA A 67 5.99 1.44 0.39
N TYR A 68 4.71 1.32 0.72
CA TYR A 68 3.71 2.26 0.21
C TYR A 68 2.74 2.78 1.27
N ALA A 69 2.37 4.06 1.12
CA ALA A 69 1.37 4.73 1.93
C ALA A 69 0.22 5.20 1.02
N THR A 70 -1.00 4.72 1.25
CA THR A 70 -2.14 4.98 0.36
C THR A 70 -3.47 5.07 1.10
N GLU A 71 -4.32 6.00 0.65
CA GLU A 71 -5.71 6.06 1.12
C GLU A 71 -6.66 5.28 0.19
N THR A 72 -6.61 5.61 -1.10
CA THR A 72 -7.52 5.10 -2.15
C THR A 72 -6.93 3.97 -3.01
N GLY A 73 -5.63 3.69 -2.90
CA GLY A 73 -4.98 2.56 -3.57
C GLY A 73 -3.97 2.92 -4.67
N THR A 74 -3.91 4.17 -5.13
CA THR A 74 -3.00 4.58 -6.24
C THR A 74 -1.53 4.29 -5.94
N ALA A 75 -1.05 4.66 -4.75
CA ALA A 75 0.32 4.36 -4.32
C ALA A 75 0.60 2.84 -4.25
N ARG A 76 -0.38 2.04 -3.80
CA ARG A 76 -0.26 0.58 -3.79
C ARG A 76 -0.13 0.02 -5.21
N GLN A 77 -0.91 0.53 -6.16
CA GLN A 77 -0.85 0.08 -7.56
C GLN A 77 0.51 0.40 -8.20
N LEU A 78 1.03 1.61 -7.98
CA LEU A 78 2.37 2.00 -8.46
C LEU A 78 3.47 1.14 -7.83
N ALA A 79 3.42 0.90 -6.53
CA ALA A 79 4.35 0.02 -5.83
C ALA A 79 4.29 -1.44 -6.35
N GLN A 80 3.10 -1.95 -6.68
CA GLN A 80 2.94 -3.27 -7.30
C GLN A 80 3.51 -3.32 -8.73
N GLN A 81 3.33 -2.26 -9.52
CA GLN A 81 3.91 -2.16 -10.86
C GLN A 81 5.44 -2.14 -10.81
N MET A 82 6.01 -1.40 -9.87
CA MET A 82 7.45 -1.35 -9.62
C MET A 82 8.01 -2.72 -9.23
N ARG A 83 7.35 -3.44 -8.30
CA ARG A 83 7.73 -4.83 -7.97
C ARG A 83 7.76 -5.72 -9.21
N LYS A 84 6.75 -5.60 -10.08
CA LYS A 84 6.69 -6.37 -11.33
C LYS A 84 7.83 -6.00 -12.29
N ARG A 85 8.20 -4.72 -12.37
CA ARG A 85 9.32 -4.25 -13.20
C ARG A 85 10.65 -4.83 -12.74
N LEU A 86 10.96 -4.70 -11.45
CA LEU A 86 12.17 -5.30 -10.85
C LEU A 86 12.22 -6.81 -11.07
N GLY A 87 11.09 -7.50 -10.88
CA GLY A 87 11.01 -8.94 -11.11
C GLY A 87 11.25 -9.37 -12.56
N LYS A 88 10.84 -8.56 -13.56
CA LYS A 88 11.16 -8.82 -14.97
C LYS A 88 12.65 -8.73 -15.27
N GLN A 89 13.39 -8.05 -14.41
CA GLN A 89 14.83 -7.85 -14.52
C GLN A 89 15.62 -8.79 -13.58
N GLY A 90 14.97 -9.83 -13.06
CA GLY A 90 15.60 -10.83 -12.20
C GLY A 90 15.86 -10.38 -10.76
N CYS A 91 15.42 -9.18 -10.38
CA CYS A 91 15.59 -8.67 -9.02
C CYS A 91 14.46 -9.12 -8.09
N THR A 92 14.79 -9.41 -6.84
CA THR A 92 13.84 -9.74 -5.79
C THR A 92 13.33 -8.47 -5.09
N ALA A 93 12.01 -8.32 -4.99
CA ALA A 93 11.42 -7.14 -4.37
C ALA A 93 10.28 -7.52 -3.42
N ALA A 94 10.47 -7.23 -2.13
CA ALA A 94 9.43 -7.32 -1.13
C ALA A 94 8.50 -6.10 -1.21
N LEU A 95 7.23 -6.26 -0.85
CA LEU A 95 6.23 -5.19 -0.89
C LEU A 95 5.49 -5.12 0.45
N THR A 96 5.51 -3.96 1.10
CA THR A 96 4.88 -3.75 2.40
C THR A 96 4.11 -2.43 2.48
N GLU A 97 3.15 -2.36 3.41
CA GLU A 97 2.54 -1.08 3.81
C GLU A 97 3.54 -0.30 4.65
N LEU A 98 3.54 1.02 4.53
CA LEU A 98 4.47 1.89 5.25
C LEU A 98 4.37 1.70 6.78
N ASN A 99 3.14 1.50 7.29
CA ASN A 99 2.87 1.16 8.70
C ASN A 99 3.54 -0.12 9.22
N ARG A 100 4.04 -0.99 8.34
CA ARG A 100 4.71 -2.26 8.70
C ARG A 100 6.19 -2.24 8.33
N LEU A 101 6.74 -1.07 8.02
CA LEU A 101 8.13 -0.93 7.59
C LEU A 101 9.09 -1.46 8.67
N ALA A 102 8.84 -1.16 9.94
CA ALA A 102 9.64 -1.62 11.07
C ALA A 102 9.63 -3.16 11.25
N ASP A 103 8.57 -3.84 10.79
CA ASP A 103 8.45 -5.30 10.89
C ASP A 103 9.23 -6.05 9.78
N GLN A 104 9.75 -5.33 8.78
CA GLN A 104 10.44 -5.94 7.65
C GLN A 104 11.94 -6.08 7.91
N SER A 105 12.55 -7.07 7.29
CA SER A 105 14.01 -7.16 7.15
C SER A 105 14.53 -6.01 6.27
N LEU A 106 15.79 -5.63 6.49
CA LEU A 106 16.45 -4.66 5.61
C LEU A 106 16.64 -5.26 4.21
N PRO A 107 16.46 -4.48 3.13
CA PRO A 107 16.80 -4.93 1.79
C PRO A 107 18.30 -4.89 1.56
N ALA A 108 18.79 -5.75 0.68
CA ALA A 108 20.22 -5.83 0.35
C ALA A 108 20.71 -4.62 -0.46
N LYS A 109 19.86 -3.98 -1.27
CA LYS A 109 20.25 -2.87 -2.16
C LYS A 109 19.60 -1.55 -1.78
N ALA A 110 18.26 -1.45 -1.78
CA ALA A 110 17.59 -0.17 -1.54
C ALA A 110 16.15 -0.28 -1.02
N LEU A 111 15.73 0.76 -0.30
CA LEU A 111 14.35 1.01 0.12
C LEU A 111 13.64 1.96 -0.85
N LEU A 112 12.56 1.52 -1.47
CA LEU A 112 11.78 2.29 -2.44
C LEU A 112 10.42 2.64 -1.85
N LEU A 113 10.13 3.92 -1.68
CA LEU A 113 8.92 4.38 -1.01
C LEU A 113 7.96 5.07 -1.98
N VAL A 114 6.67 4.72 -1.93
CA VAL A 114 5.60 5.38 -2.67
C VAL A 114 4.55 5.91 -1.69
N ALA A 115 4.54 7.22 -1.44
CA ALA A 115 3.73 7.81 -0.38
C ALA A 115 2.75 8.84 -0.94
N SER A 116 1.45 8.60 -0.79
CA SER A 116 0.43 9.61 -1.07
C SER A 116 0.20 10.53 0.12
N THR A 117 -0.08 11.79 -0.14
CA THR A 117 -0.54 12.75 0.86
C THR A 117 -2.06 12.80 0.93
N THR A 118 -2.64 12.99 2.12
CA THR A 118 -4.08 13.20 2.30
C THR A 118 -4.39 14.57 2.88
N GLY A 119 -5.58 15.11 2.55
CA GLY A 119 -6.15 16.28 3.22
C GLY A 119 -5.20 17.48 3.25
N GLN A 120 -4.75 17.83 4.46
CA GLN A 120 -3.93 19.02 4.74
C GLN A 120 -2.44 18.69 4.86
N GLY A 121 -1.95 17.67 4.16
CA GLY A 121 -0.55 17.26 4.25
C GLY A 121 -0.31 16.01 5.10
N ASP A 122 -1.39 15.39 5.59
CA ASP A 122 -1.35 14.29 6.52
C ASP A 122 -0.98 12.96 5.87
N ALA A 123 -0.56 12.03 6.72
CA ALA A 123 -0.33 10.64 6.38
C ALA A 123 -1.63 9.94 5.98
N PRO A 124 -1.62 9.10 4.93
CA PRO A 124 -2.75 8.27 4.56
C PRO A 124 -2.89 7.09 5.54
N ARG A 125 -4.02 6.38 5.52
CA ARG A 125 -4.28 5.24 6.44
C ARG A 125 -3.19 4.17 6.51
N THR A 126 -2.43 3.93 5.43
CA THR A 126 -1.34 2.92 5.46
C THR A 126 0.04 3.51 5.73
N GLY A 127 0.12 4.78 6.18
CA GLY A 127 1.33 5.47 6.62
C GLY A 127 1.15 6.31 7.89
N ASP A 128 0.00 6.24 8.55
CA ASP A 128 -0.33 6.98 9.78
C ASP A 128 0.41 6.47 11.03
N ARG A 129 1.06 5.30 10.94
CA ARG A 129 1.93 4.72 11.98
C ARG A 129 3.38 4.73 11.49
N TRP A 130 3.83 5.88 11.03
CA TRP A 130 5.21 6.07 10.62
C TRP A 130 6.15 5.85 11.82
N PRO A 131 7.27 5.10 11.67
CA PRO A 131 8.18 4.80 12.76
C PRO A 131 8.80 6.06 13.38
N THR A 132 9.24 5.95 14.63
CA THR A 132 9.94 7.05 15.30
C THR A 132 11.35 7.22 14.74
N ASN A 133 12.00 8.36 14.99
CA ASN A 133 13.37 8.61 14.54
C ASN A 133 14.36 7.54 15.03
N ASP A 134 14.16 7.00 16.24
CA ASP A 134 15.02 5.94 16.77
C ASP A 134 14.83 4.62 16.01
N ASP A 135 13.58 4.26 15.66
CA ASP A 135 13.30 3.09 14.83
C ASP A 135 13.93 3.23 13.43
N LEU A 136 14.05 4.45 12.92
CA LEU A 136 14.63 4.73 11.61
C LEU A 136 16.15 4.61 11.58
N LYS A 137 16.85 4.61 12.72
CA LYS A 137 18.32 4.45 12.79
C LYS A 137 18.81 3.12 12.20
N ARG A 138 17.95 2.11 12.11
CA ARG A 138 18.29 0.86 11.42
C ARG A 138 18.51 1.02 9.91
N TYR A 139 18.08 2.13 9.32
CA TYR A 139 18.23 2.45 7.90
C TYR A 139 19.45 3.36 7.63
N VAL A 140 20.33 3.55 8.61
CA VAL A 140 21.59 4.29 8.41
C VAL A 140 22.35 3.71 7.23
N ASP A 141 22.88 4.59 6.38
CA ASP A 141 23.58 4.29 5.13
C ASP A 141 22.77 3.54 4.07
N LEU A 142 21.51 3.14 4.35
CA LEU A 142 20.69 2.42 3.38
C LEU A 142 20.27 3.37 2.24
N PRO A 143 20.52 2.99 0.98
CA PRO A 143 20.02 3.75 -0.16
C PRO A 143 18.50 3.75 -0.20
N PHE A 144 17.89 4.90 -0.41
CA PHE A 144 16.44 5.00 -0.55
C PHE A 144 16.00 5.99 -1.61
N ALA A 145 14.78 5.80 -2.13
CA ALA A 145 14.14 6.75 -3.04
C ALA A 145 12.66 6.91 -2.69
N VAL A 146 12.13 8.13 -2.84
CA VAL A 146 10.73 8.45 -2.53
C VAL A 146 10.02 8.98 -3.78
N LEU A 147 8.89 8.35 -4.10
CA LEU A 147 7.88 8.86 -5.01
C LEU A 147 6.74 9.45 -4.18
N ALA A 148 6.71 10.77 -4.06
CA ALA A 148 5.68 11.48 -3.31
C ALA A 148 4.50 11.80 -4.23
N LEU A 149 3.32 11.29 -3.90
CA LEU A 149 2.10 11.54 -4.65
C LEU A 149 1.26 12.60 -3.92
N GLY A 150 0.81 13.58 -4.67
CA GLY A 150 -0.09 14.62 -4.17
C GLY A 150 -0.95 15.17 -5.28
N ASP A 151 -1.54 16.32 -5.02
CA ASP A 151 -2.31 17.08 -6.00
C ASP A 151 -1.98 18.57 -5.79
N ARG A 152 -1.56 19.24 -6.86
CA ARG A 152 -1.19 20.66 -6.85
C ARG A 152 -2.36 21.59 -6.53
N SER A 153 -3.60 21.11 -6.63
CA SER A 153 -4.77 21.87 -6.17
C SER A 153 -4.84 22.03 -4.65
N TYR A 154 -4.01 21.31 -3.89
CA TYR A 154 -3.93 21.43 -2.43
C TYR A 154 -2.67 22.21 -2.02
N PRO A 155 -2.75 23.06 -0.98
CA PRO A 155 -1.59 23.83 -0.50
C PRO A 155 -0.41 22.95 -0.08
N GLN A 156 -0.71 21.81 0.55
CA GLN A 156 0.28 20.89 1.11
C GLN A 156 0.65 19.80 0.11
N PHE A 157 1.11 20.23 -1.07
CA PHE A 157 1.49 19.35 -2.17
C PHE A 157 2.62 18.40 -1.74
N CYS A 158 2.38 17.09 -1.84
CA CYS A 158 3.35 16.04 -1.51
C CYS A 158 3.92 16.04 -0.07
N ALA A 159 3.33 16.81 0.85
CA ALA A 159 3.91 17.08 2.17
C ALA A 159 4.28 15.83 2.98
N PHE A 160 3.39 14.83 3.04
CA PHE A 160 3.69 13.58 3.75
C PHE A 160 4.89 12.83 3.16
N GLY A 161 4.93 12.65 1.83
CA GLY A 161 6.06 11.98 1.16
C GLY A 161 7.39 12.73 1.33
N LEU A 162 7.35 14.06 1.33
CA LEU A 162 8.52 14.90 1.60
C LEU A 162 8.98 14.77 3.07
N SER A 163 8.04 14.72 4.02
CA SER A 163 8.34 14.52 5.44
C SER A 163 9.00 13.16 5.68
N VAL A 164 8.49 12.09 5.07
CA VAL A 164 9.10 10.76 5.11
C VAL A 164 10.54 10.77 4.61
N ALA A 165 10.79 11.44 3.48
CA ALA A 165 12.15 11.57 2.94
C ALA A 165 13.08 12.32 3.91
N GLY A 166 12.62 13.45 4.46
CA GLY A 166 13.40 14.25 5.40
C GLY A 166 13.75 13.48 6.67
N GLN A 167 12.80 12.73 7.23
CA GLN A 167 13.02 11.93 8.44
C GLN A 167 14.01 10.78 8.19
N LEU A 168 13.95 10.11 7.03
CA LEU A 168 14.94 9.10 6.64
C LEU A 168 16.35 9.69 6.50
N GLN A 169 16.49 10.87 5.89
CA GLN A 169 17.77 11.57 5.79
C GLN A 169 18.31 11.97 7.17
N GLN A 170 17.45 12.50 8.04
CA GLN A 170 17.82 12.85 9.42
C GLN A 170 18.27 11.63 10.23
N ALA A 171 17.69 10.45 9.94
CA ALA A 171 18.10 9.18 10.53
C ALA A 171 19.39 8.59 9.92
N GLY A 172 19.99 9.24 8.91
CA GLY A 172 21.25 8.83 8.29
C GLY A 172 21.10 7.91 7.07
N ALA A 173 19.89 7.69 6.56
CA ALA A 173 19.69 6.97 5.31
C ALA A 173 20.16 7.80 4.10
N LYS A 174 20.61 7.15 3.04
CA LYS A 174 21.21 7.81 1.87
C LYS A 174 20.18 7.97 0.74
N PRO A 175 19.77 9.20 0.38
CA PRO A 175 18.89 9.39 -0.76
C PRO A 175 19.64 9.00 -2.04
N LEU A 176 19.03 8.18 -2.89
CA LEU A 176 19.54 7.91 -4.23
C LEU A 176 19.48 9.18 -5.10
N PHE A 177 18.43 9.98 -4.91
CA PHE A 177 18.20 11.27 -5.55
C PHE A 177 17.11 12.03 -4.78
N ALA A 178 16.86 13.28 -5.14
CA ALA A 178 15.82 14.10 -4.53
C ALA A 178 14.42 13.47 -4.69
N PRO A 179 13.52 13.54 -3.68
CA PRO A 179 12.17 13.00 -3.80
C PRO A 179 11.44 13.54 -5.04
N VAL A 180 10.85 12.65 -5.84
CA VAL A 180 10.07 13.05 -7.00
C VAL A 180 8.63 13.27 -6.58
N GLN A 181 8.14 14.48 -6.83
CA GLN A 181 6.78 14.90 -6.52
C GLN A 181 5.89 14.71 -7.75
N VAL A 182 4.76 14.05 -7.59
CA VAL A 182 3.84 13.71 -8.68
C VAL A 182 2.44 14.20 -8.35
N SER A 183 1.90 15.06 -9.21
CA SER A 183 0.50 15.47 -9.14
C SER A 183 -0.38 14.42 -9.80
N GLN A 184 -1.43 13.95 -9.10
CA GLN A 184 -2.46 13.04 -9.62
C GLN A 184 -1.92 11.78 -10.32
N ALA A 185 -0.78 11.26 -9.86
CA ALA A 185 -0.10 10.12 -10.47
C ALA A 185 0.20 10.29 -11.97
N ASP A 186 0.52 11.51 -12.40
CA ASP A 186 0.96 11.83 -13.77
C ASP A 186 2.01 10.82 -14.29
N PRO A 187 1.68 10.06 -15.36
CA PRO A 187 2.57 9.07 -15.94
C PRO A 187 3.93 9.62 -16.36
N ALA A 188 4.02 10.89 -16.79
CA ALA A 188 5.29 11.49 -17.21
C ALA A 188 6.27 11.59 -16.03
N MET A 189 5.79 12.08 -14.89
CA MET A 189 6.59 12.20 -13.68
C MET A 189 6.89 10.85 -13.01
N VAL A 190 5.96 9.89 -13.11
CA VAL A 190 6.22 8.51 -12.69
C VAL A 190 7.33 7.88 -13.54
N ASN A 191 7.31 8.10 -14.86
CA ASN A 191 8.37 7.63 -15.75
C ASN A 191 9.71 8.32 -15.48
N TYR A 192 9.70 9.63 -15.21
CA TYR A 192 10.88 10.35 -14.78
C TYR A 192 11.51 9.73 -13.52
N TRP A 193 10.70 9.35 -12.53
CA TRP A 193 11.18 8.66 -11.34
C TRP A 193 11.86 7.32 -11.66
N TYR A 194 11.30 6.52 -12.57
CA TYR A 194 11.95 5.29 -13.04
C TYR A 194 13.30 5.56 -13.73
N GLN A 195 13.40 6.63 -14.53
CA GLN A 195 14.67 7.03 -15.15
C GLN A 195 15.72 7.44 -14.10
N CYS A 196 15.31 8.14 -13.03
CA CYS A 196 16.20 8.48 -11.93
C CYS A 196 16.73 7.23 -11.22
N LEU A 197 15.87 6.23 -10.98
CA LEU A 197 16.30 4.95 -10.38
C LEU A 197 17.29 4.18 -11.25
N GLN A 198 17.06 4.12 -12.56
CA GLN A 198 18.00 3.49 -13.51
C GLN A 198 19.37 4.16 -13.44
N LYS A 199 19.42 5.50 -13.38
CA LYS A 199 20.68 6.26 -13.34
C LYS A 199 21.43 6.17 -12.01
N ALA A 200 20.71 6.22 -10.89
CA ALA A 200 21.33 6.45 -9.58
C ALA A 200 21.94 5.20 -8.95
N ALA A 201 21.43 4.00 -9.29
CA ALA A 201 21.86 2.77 -8.63
C ALA A 201 21.90 1.56 -9.57
N ASP A 202 21.96 1.81 -10.89
CA ASP A 202 21.87 0.76 -11.92
C ASP A 202 20.69 -0.19 -11.66
N ILE A 203 19.61 0.36 -11.08
CA ILE A 203 18.45 -0.42 -10.69
C ILE A 203 17.71 -0.74 -11.99
N PRO A 204 17.48 -2.02 -12.29
CA PRO A 204 16.81 -2.36 -13.54
C PRO A 204 15.30 -2.22 -13.33
N VAL A 205 14.75 -1.06 -13.69
CA VAL A 205 13.31 -0.69 -13.55
C VAL A 205 12.62 -0.46 -14.88
#